data_AF-A0AAJ1W1E2-F1
#
_entry.id   AF-A0AAJ1W1E2-F1
#
_cell.length_a   1.000
_cell.length_b   1.000
_cell.length_c   1.000
_cell.angle_alpha   90.00
_cell.angle_beta   90.00
_cell.angle_gamma   90.00
#
_symmetry.space_group_name_H-M   'P 1'
#
loop_
_entity.id
_entity.type
_entity.pdbx_description
1 polymer ?
#
loop_
_entity_poly.entity_id
_entity_poly.type
_entity_poly.pdbx_seq_one_letter_code
_entity_poly.pdbx_strand_id
1 'polypeptide(L)'
;MVEEADLKQWRDAGHVARRTIEGIKGEITAGKSWSEVIDSAERFIRRHGGHAAFPVTISVNEMAAHYTTNTELKPPEGFEGEMIFQKGDLVKLDVGVHIKGAIADNALTVEVGGGGNYTEQIRAAEEARDAAIEKMHPGTQWHEIGAAAGQVAKDAGFEPIRNLSGHQLERWDLHAGTSIPSYACGAKNPSFKGAAEVGCIYAIEPFNTTGKSGMVENVPPATSSNILRVTGDVKIRKALAKGKLKPLGATMARYIEERYNTLPFAERWAYSLLQKPFPGEDDESLRAKWDTLVKKLISIRFIEVYAALRDADGGDVGQFEHTVHVTEGGPEVLTVL
;
A
#
# COMPACT_ATOMS: atom_id res chain seq x y z
N MET A 1 20.44 2.48 -7.71
CA MET A 1 20.68 1.58 -8.86
C MET A 1 20.72 0.15 -8.37
N VAL A 2 19.87 -0.72 -8.93
CA VAL A 2 19.81 -2.15 -8.60
C VAL A 2 20.88 -2.90 -9.38
N GLU A 3 21.66 -3.77 -8.72
CA GLU A 3 22.62 -4.63 -9.41
C GLU A 3 21.90 -5.71 -10.24
N GLU A 4 22.44 -6.06 -11.41
CA GLU A 4 21.83 -7.02 -12.35
C GLU A 4 21.57 -8.40 -11.72
N ALA A 5 22.46 -8.84 -10.81
CA ALA A 5 22.30 -10.08 -10.05
C ALA A 5 21.10 -10.07 -9.10
N ASP A 6 20.68 -8.88 -8.64
CA ASP A 6 19.56 -8.68 -7.73
C ASP A 6 18.23 -8.51 -8.47
N LEU A 7 18.25 -8.07 -9.73
CA LEU A 7 17.05 -7.81 -10.54
C LEU A 7 16.15 -9.05 -10.69
N LYS A 8 16.72 -10.26 -10.62
CA LYS A 8 15.93 -11.49 -10.58
C LYS A 8 14.93 -11.51 -9.42
N GLN A 9 15.32 -11.04 -8.23
CA GLN A 9 14.43 -11.04 -7.06
C GLN A 9 13.28 -10.04 -7.23
N TRP A 10 13.55 -8.90 -7.87
CA TRP A 10 12.54 -7.90 -8.21
C TRP A 10 11.54 -8.43 -9.24
N ARG A 11 12.02 -9.09 -10.30
CA ARG A 11 11.17 -9.76 -11.29
C ARG A 11 10.35 -10.90 -10.68
N ASP A 12 10.97 -11.74 -9.84
CA ASP A 12 10.27 -12.83 -9.14
C ASP A 12 9.18 -12.25 -8.21
N ALA A 13 9.46 -11.16 -7.49
CA ALA A 13 8.46 -10.48 -6.65
C ALA A 13 7.31 -9.93 -7.49
N GLY A 14 7.61 -9.27 -8.61
CA GLY A 14 6.61 -8.75 -9.55
C GLY A 14 5.73 -9.83 -10.15
N HIS A 15 6.32 -10.98 -10.50
CA HIS A 15 5.57 -12.14 -10.98
C HIS A 15 4.59 -12.68 -9.93
N VAL A 16 5.01 -12.75 -8.66
CA VAL A 16 4.13 -13.19 -7.56
C VAL A 16 3.04 -12.16 -7.27
N ALA A 17 3.35 -10.86 -7.28
CA ALA A 17 2.36 -9.79 -7.09
C ALA A 17 1.27 -9.85 -8.17
N ARG A 18 1.67 -9.91 -9.45
CA ARG A 18 0.76 -10.11 -10.59
C ARG A 18 -0.14 -11.34 -10.43
N ARG A 19 0.46 -12.50 -10.15
CA ARG A 19 -0.29 -13.75 -9.99
C ARG A 19 -1.25 -13.72 -8.82
N THR A 20 -0.92 -12.97 -7.76
CA THR A 20 -1.81 -12.77 -6.62
C THR A 20 -3.03 -11.96 -7.07
N ILE A 21 -2.83 -10.81 -7.72
CA ILE A 21 -3.93 -10.01 -8.25
C ILE A 21 -4.85 -10.83 -9.17
N GLU A 22 -4.30 -11.55 -10.14
CA GLU A 22 -5.10 -12.38 -11.06
C GLU A 22 -5.82 -13.54 -10.37
N GLY A 23 -5.16 -14.18 -9.40
CA GLY A 23 -5.73 -15.31 -8.66
C GLY A 23 -6.84 -14.89 -7.69
N ILE A 24 -6.80 -13.65 -7.20
CA ILE A 24 -7.67 -13.17 -6.13
C ILE A 24 -8.80 -12.27 -6.65
N LYS A 25 -8.64 -11.56 -7.77
CA LYS A 25 -9.69 -10.64 -8.26
C LYS A 25 -11.07 -11.29 -8.45
N GLY A 26 -11.10 -12.57 -8.83
CA GLY A 26 -12.34 -13.35 -8.98
C GLY A 26 -13.00 -13.75 -7.65
N GLU A 27 -12.31 -13.58 -6.52
CA GLU A 27 -12.87 -13.79 -5.19
C GLU A 27 -13.66 -12.57 -4.68
N ILE A 28 -13.49 -11.39 -5.30
CA ILE A 28 -14.17 -10.15 -4.91
C ILE A 28 -15.62 -10.20 -5.45
N THR A 29 -16.48 -10.90 -4.70
CA THR A 29 -17.87 -11.18 -5.06
C THR A 29 -18.82 -10.83 -3.92
N ALA A 30 -20.06 -10.46 -4.27
CA ALA A 30 -21.08 -10.10 -3.29
C ALA A 30 -21.27 -11.21 -2.23
N GLY A 31 -21.35 -10.81 -0.96
CA GLY A 31 -21.51 -11.72 0.18
C GLY A 31 -20.21 -12.26 0.78
N LYS A 32 -19.06 -12.03 0.15
CA LYS A 32 -17.75 -12.41 0.71
C LYS A 32 -17.21 -11.30 1.63
N SER A 33 -16.56 -11.67 2.73
CA SER A 33 -15.98 -10.66 3.62
C SER A 33 -14.65 -10.11 3.08
N TRP A 34 -14.29 -8.90 3.49
CA TRP A 34 -13.00 -8.29 3.14
C TRP A 34 -11.83 -9.10 3.71
N SER A 35 -11.98 -9.62 4.95
CA SER A 35 -10.95 -10.42 5.61
C SER A 35 -10.67 -11.73 4.88
N GLU A 36 -11.68 -12.38 4.32
CA GLU A 36 -11.49 -13.61 3.54
C GLU A 36 -10.63 -13.38 2.30
N VAL A 37 -10.84 -12.25 1.59
CA VAL A 37 -10.06 -11.89 0.40
C VAL A 37 -8.63 -11.50 0.78
N ILE A 38 -8.46 -10.65 1.81
CA ILE A 38 -7.15 -10.26 2.35
C ILE A 38 -6.33 -11.50 2.74
N ASP A 39 -6.92 -12.40 3.52
CA ASP A 39 -6.23 -13.62 3.97
C ASP A 39 -6.00 -14.62 2.83
N SER A 40 -6.86 -14.66 1.80
CA SER A 40 -6.62 -15.46 0.60
C SER A 40 -5.40 -14.94 -0.17
N ALA A 41 -5.33 -13.64 -0.43
CA ALA A 41 -4.21 -13.00 -1.12
C ALA A 41 -2.88 -13.24 -0.40
N GLU A 42 -2.82 -13.01 0.91
CA GLU A 42 -1.58 -13.19 1.66
C GLU A 42 -1.14 -14.65 1.75
N ARG A 43 -2.09 -15.60 1.79
CA ARG A 43 -1.78 -17.03 1.67
C ARG A 43 -1.27 -17.35 0.27
N PHE A 44 -1.84 -16.75 -0.76
CA PHE A 44 -1.40 -16.94 -2.14
C PHE A 44 0.05 -16.47 -2.30
N ILE A 45 0.39 -15.27 -1.84
CA ILE A 45 1.77 -14.72 -1.87
C ILE A 45 2.75 -15.71 -1.25
N ARG A 46 2.47 -16.18 -0.03
CA ARG A 46 3.33 -17.13 0.70
C ARG A 46 3.50 -18.47 -0.04
N ARG A 47 2.42 -19.00 -0.63
CA ARG A 47 2.45 -20.26 -1.38
C ARG A 47 3.27 -20.18 -2.67
N HIS A 48 3.42 -18.97 -3.22
CA HIS A 48 4.15 -18.74 -4.46
C HIS A 48 5.58 -18.23 -4.23
N GLY A 49 6.10 -18.35 -3.01
CA GLY A 49 7.51 -18.08 -2.69
C GLY A 49 7.82 -16.61 -2.38
N GLY A 50 6.80 -15.75 -2.28
CA GLY A 50 6.92 -14.38 -1.82
C GLY A 50 6.56 -14.21 -0.35
N HIS A 51 6.83 -13.03 0.17
CA HIS A 51 6.28 -12.52 1.43
C HIS A 51 5.54 -11.22 1.15
N ALA A 52 4.54 -10.86 1.94
CA ALA A 52 3.82 -9.61 1.74
C ALA A 52 4.72 -8.41 2.10
N ALA A 53 4.95 -7.49 1.17
CA ALA A 53 5.78 -6.30 1.39
C ALA A 53 5.09 -5.25 2.27
N PHE A 54 3.77 -5.27 2.24
CA PHE A 54 2.88 -4.59 3.17
C PHE A 54 1.60 -5.44 3.27
N PRO A 55 0.73 -5.21 4.26
CA PRO A 55 -0.53 -5.95 4.37
C PRO A 55 -1.38 -5.77 3.15
N VAL A 56 -1.99 -6.85 2.64
CA VAL A 56 -2.95 -6.69 1.54
C VAL A 56 -4.05 -5.74 1.99
N THR A 57 -4.33 -4.74 1.17
CA THR A 57 -5.34 -3.73 1.46
C THR A 57 -6.55 -3.88 0.55
N ILE A 58 -7.71 -3.60 1.12
CA ILE A 58 -8.99 -3.52 0.44
C ILE A 58 -9.56 -2.14 0.74
N SER A 59 -9.91 -1.38 -0.29
CA SER A 59 -10.55 -0.08 -0.14
C SER A 59 -11.76 0.00 -1.07
N VAL A 60 -12.92 0.26 -0.49
CA VAL A 60 -14.22 0.17 -1.18
C VAL A 60 -14.81 1.57 -1.36
N ASN A 61 -15.36 1.84 -2.55
CA ASN A 61 -16.05 3.07 -2.91
C ASN A 61 -15.17 4.31 -2.65
N GLU A 62 -15.56 5.21 -1.75
CA GLU A 62 -14.86 6.44 -1.41
C GLU A 62 -13.58 6.23 -0.63
N MET A 63 -13.38 5.08 0.00
CA MET A 63 -12.11 4.74 0.62
C MET A 63 -11.05 4.64 -0.48
N ALA A 64 -9.96 5.39 -0.36
CA ALA A 64 -8.91 5.46 -1.36
C ALA A 64 -7.86 4.36 -1.17
N ALA A 65 -7.30 4.23 0.03
CA ALA A 65 -6.15 3.35 0.29
C ALA A 65 -6.00 3.00 1.78
N HIS A 66 -5.01 2.15 2.06
CA HIS A 66 -4.48 1.84 3.39
C HIS A 66 -5.49 1.20 4.37
N TYR A 67 -6.40 0.34 3.93
CA TYR A 67 -7.22 -0.41 4.87
C TYR A 67 -6.96 -1.91 4.81
N THR A 68 -6.53 -2.48 5.93
CA THR A 68 -6.47 -3.93 6.16
C THR A 68 -7.21 -4.26 7.44
N THR A 69 -7.78 -5.46 7.55
CA THR A 69 -8.53 -5.86 8.75
C THR A 69 -7.63 -6.11 9.96
N ASN A 70 -8.12 -5.80 11.16
CA ASN A 70 -7.49 -6.17 12.43
C ASN A 70 -7.98 -7.53 12.95
N THR A 71 -7.40 -7.98 14.07
CA THR A 71 -7.79 -9.23 14.75
C THR A 71 -9.23 -9.26 15.26
N GLU A 72 -9.90 -8.12 15.40
CA GLU A 72 -11.30 -8.04 15.86
C GLU A 72 -12.30 -7.96 14.71
N LEU A 73 -11.82 -7.84 13.47
CA LEU A 73 -12.65 -7.57 12.29
C LEU A 73 -13.58 -6.37 12.51
N LYS A 74 -13.06 -5.33 13.18
CA LYS A 74 -13.81 -4.08 13.38
C LYS A 74 -13.76 -3.23 12.11
N PRO A 75 -14.92 -2.72 11.63
CA PRO A 75 -14.93 -1.80 10.51
C PRO A 75 -14.20 -0.49 10.87
N PRO A 76 -13.70 0.26 9.86
CA PRO A 76 -13.14 1.58 10.10
C PRO A 76 -14.20 2.52 10.69
N GLU A 77 -13.78 3.52 11.46
CA GLU A 77 -14.72 4.47 12.06
C GLU A 77 -15.48 5.23 10.96
N GLY A 78 -16.80 5.33 11.12
CA GLY A 78 -17.67 5.96 10.14
C GLY A 78 -18.13 5.03 9.00
N PHE A 79 -17.64 3.79 8.93
CA PHE A 79 -18.18 2.79 8.01
C PHE A 79 -19.44 2.15 8.59
N GLU A 80 -20.56 2.25 7.86
CA GLU A 80 -21.84 1.66 8.26
C GLU A 80 -21.99 0.26 7.66
N GLY A 81 -22.24 -0.73 8.52
CA GLY A 81 -22.53 -2.10 8.10
C GLY A 81 -21.38 -3.08 8.35
N GLU A 82 -21.51 -4.26 7.75
CA GLU A 82 -20.51 -5.32 7.83
C GLU A 82 -19.48 -5.17 6.70
N MET A 83 -18.24 -5.56 6.94
CA MET A 83 -17.18 -5.59 5.92
C MET A 83 -17.37 -6.76 4.94
N ILE A 84 -18.49 -6.73 4.22
CA ILE A 84 -18.93 -7.72 3.25
C ILE A 84 -19.21 -6.98 1.94
N PHE A 85 -18.63 -7.48 0.86
CA PHE A 85 -18.83 -6.90 -0.47
C PHE A 85 -20.30 -6.96 -0.88
N GLN A 86 -20.80 -5.84 -1.39
CA GLN A 86 -22.13 -5.69 -1.94
C GLN A 86 -22.06 -5.58 -3.46
N LYS A 87 -23.13 -5.99 -4.15
CA LYS A 87 -23.22 -5.79 -5.60
C LYS A 87 -23.19 -4.29 -5.91
N GLY A 88 -22.30 -3.89 -6.80
CA GLY A 88 -22.09 -2.49 -7.16
C GLY A 88 -20.97 -1.80 -6.37
N ASP A 89 -20.31 -2.46 -5.43
CA ASP A 89 -19.13 -1.89 -4.78
C ASP A 89 -17.97 -1.72 -5.77
N LEU A 90 -17.29 -0.58 -5.71
CA LEU A 90 -16.03 -0.31 -6.40
C LEU A 90 -14.85 -0.67 -5.49
N VAL A 91 -14.20 -1.81 -5.74
CA VAL A 91 -13.21 -2.38 -4.83
C VAL A 91 -11.82 -2.24 -5.42
N LYS A 92 -10.93 -1.61 -4.65
CA LYS A 92 -9.48 -1.58 -4.89
C LYS A 92 -8.82 -2.71 -4.11
N LEU A 93 -8.08 -3.56 -4.80
CA LEU A 93 -7.24 -4.61 -4.23
C LEU A 93 -5.79 -4.22 -4.48
N ASP A 94 -5.05 -4.06 -3.40
CA ASP A 94 -3.67 -3.58 -3.41
C ASP A 94 -2.75 -4.60 -2.70
N VAL A 95 -1.71 -5.02 -3.41
CA VAL A 95 -0.88 -6.18 -3.10
C VAL A 95 0.61 -5.86 -3.30
N GLY A 96 1.31 -5.78 -2.17
CA GLY A 96 2.78 -5.75 -2.13
C GLY A 96 3.40 -7.12 -1.90
N VAL A 97 4.42 -7.47 -2.66
CA VAL A 97 5.24 -8.68 -2.48
C VAL A 97 6.70 -8.31 -2.35
N HIS A 98 7.44 -8.96 -1.45
CA HIS A 98 8.88 -8.90 -1.42
C HIS A 98 9.54 -10.28 -1.43
N ILE A 99 10.73 -10.34 -2.05
CA ILE A 99 11.65 -11.47 -1.97
C ILE A 99 12.99 -10.95 -1.49
N LYS A 100 13.37 -11.32 -0.26
CA LYS A 100 14.58 -10.80 0.41
C LYS A 100 14.67 -9.27 0.44
N GLY A 101 13.51 -8.61 0.45
CA GLY A 101 13.38 -7.15 0.47
C GLY A 101 13.33 -6.49 -0.90
N ALA A 102 13.51 -7.20 -2.02
CA ALA A 102 13.18 -6.68 -3.34
C ALA A 102 11.65 -6.64 -3.48
N ILE A 103 11.07 -5.47 -3.73
CA ILE A 103 9.63 -5.19 -3.60
C ILE A 103 8.97 -5.13 -4.97
N ALA A 104 7.76 -5.65 -5.08
CA ALA A 104 6.84 -5.34 -6.16
C ALA A 104 5.50 -4.94 -5.57
N ASP A 105 5.06 -3.77 -5.96
CA ASP A 105 3.76 -3.16 -5.70
C ASP A 105 2.83 -3.27 -6.91
N ASN A 106 1.56 -3.57 -6.66
CA ASN A 106 0.56 -3.82 -7.69
C ASN A 106 -0.86 -3.72 -7.14
N ALA A 107 -1.71 -2.98 -7.84
CA ALA A 107 -3.10 -2.79 -7.46
C ALA A 107 -4.02 -2.78 -8.68
N LEU A 108 -5.27 -3.17 -8.44
CA LEU A 108 -6.35 -3.03 -9.43
C LEU A 108 -7.65 -2.57 -8.78
N THR A 109 -8.56 -2.10 -9.64
CA THR A 109 -9.95 -1.82 -9.26
C THR A 109 -10.92 -2.74 -9.99
N VAL A 110 -11.92 -3.27 -9.29
CA VAL A 110 -13.03 -4.07 -9.84
C VAL A 110 -14.38 -3.61 -9.31
N GLU A 111 -15.42 -3.73 -10.14
CA GLU A 111 -16.81 -3.57 -9.70
C GLU A 111 -17.41 -4.93 -9.31
N VAL A 112 -17.95 -5.04 -8.10
CA VAL A 112 -18.58 -6.27 -7.61
C VAL A 112 -19.85 -6.58 -8.39
N GLY A 113 -19.85 -7.72 -9.07
CA GLY A 113 -21.00 -8.23 -9.82
C GLY A 113 -21.18 -7.63 -11.22
N GLY A 114 -20.24 -6.77 -11.69
CA GLY A 114 -20.16 -6.33 -13.09
C GLY A 114 -21.39 -5.56 -13.59
N GLY A 115 -21.92 -4.65 -12.79
CA GLY A 115 -23.07 -3.81 -13.16
C GLY A 115 -22.78 -2.79 -14.26
N GLY A 116 -21.50 -2.48 -14.49
CA GLY A 116 -21.04 -1.53 -15.50
C GLY A 116 -21.12 -0.07 -15.05
N ASN A 117 -21.41 0.19 -13.77
CA ASN A 117 -21.56 1.53 -13.21
C ASN A 117 -20.23 2.31 -13.21
N TYR A 118 -19.11 1.58 -13.14
CA TYR A 118 -17.77 2.18 -13.02
C TYR A 118 -16.88 1.91 -14.24
N THR A 119 -17.45 1.46 -15.36
CA THR A 119 -16.69 1.03 -16.55
C THR A 119 -15.70 2.10 -17.02
N GLU A 120 -16.15 3.34 -17.20
CA GLU A 120 -15.28 4.44 -17.66
C GLU A 120 -14.29 4.87 -16.58
N GLN A 121 -14.64 4.79 -15.29
CA GLN A 121 -13.74 5.16 -14.20
C GLN A 121 -12.58 4.17 -14.06
N ILE A 122 -12.88 2.87 -14.08
CA ILE A 122 -11.88 1.79 -14.01
C ILE A 122 -10.95 1.90 -15.22
N ARG A 123 -11.52 2.06 -16.42
CA ARG A 123 -10.75 2.25 -17.65
C ARG A 123 -9.84 3.48 -17.58
N ALA A 124 -10.34 4.61 -17.11
CA ALA A 124 -9.55 5.83 -17.00
C ALA A 124 -8.40 5.69 -15.98
N ALA A 125 -8.58 4.96 -14.88
CA ALA A 125 -7.51 4.71 -13.91
C ALA A 125 -6.42 3.80 -14.53
N GLU A 126 -6.84 2.77 -15.27
CA GLU A 126 -5.94 1.87 -16.00
C GLU A 126 -5.14 2.61 -17.08
N GLU A 127 -5.81 3.39 -17.94
CA GLU A 127 -5.17 4.17 -19.01
C GLU A 127 -4.27 5.29 -18.45
N ALA A 128 -4.60 5.88 -17.30
CA ALA A 128 -3.75 6.88 -16.65
C ALA A 128 -2.43 6.26 -16.17
N ARG A 129 -2.49 5.03 -15.62
CA ARG A 129 -1.32 4.25 -15.20
C ARG A 129 -0.45 3.92 -16.40
N ASP A 130 -1.05 3.46 -17.49
CA ASP A 130 -0.33 3.15 -18.73
C ASP A 130 0.33 4.41 -19.33
N ALA A 131 -0.38 5.54 -19.40
CA ALA A 131 0.16 6.79 -19.93
C ALA A 131 1.35 7.33 -19.11
N ALA A 132 1.34 7.18 -17.78
CA ALA A 132 2.50 7.53 -16.95
C ALA A 132 3.69 6.62 -17.25
N ILE A 133 3.46 5.31 -17.35
CA ILE A 133 4.52 4.34 -17.64
C ILE A 133 5.11 4.60 -19.03
N GLU A 134 4.30 4.78 -20.07
CA GLU A 134 4.76 5.09 -21.43
C GLU A 134 5.65 6.35 -21.50
N LYS A 135 5.44 7.31 -20.60
CA LYS A 135 6.29 8.50 -20.50
C LYS A 135 7.57 8.30 -19.69
N MET A 136 7.73 7.19 -18.99
CA MET A 136 8.85 6.94 -18.07
C MET A 136 10.14 6.50 -18.78
N HIS A 137 10.61 7.30 -19.73
CA HIS A 137 11.93 7.13 -20.32
C HIS A 137 13.02 7.79 -19.45
N PRO A 138 14.27 7.29 -19.51
CA PRO A 138 15.39 7.92 -18.83
C PRO A 138 15.46 9.43 -19.05
N GLY A 139 15.47 10.20 -17.96
CA GLY A 139 15.55 11.66 -17.99
C GLY A 139 14.22 12.41 -18.16
N THR A 140 13.09 11.72 -18.38
CA THR A 140 11.78 12.37 -18.40
C THR A 140 11.43 12.92 -17.02
N GLN A 141 11.02 14.19 -16.95
CA GLN A 141 10.78 14.86 -15.67
C GLN A 141 9.49 14.35 -15.03
N TRP A 142 9.47 14.28 -13.69
CA TRP A 142 8.31 13.79 -12.94
C TRP A 142 7.03 14.54 -13.26
N HIS A 143 7.10 15.86 -13.45
CA HIS A 143 5.93 16.66 -13.79
C HIS A 143 5.35 16.35 -15.18
N GLU A 144 6.15 15.81 -16.11
CA GLU A 144 5.70 15.41 -17.44
C GLU A 144 4.98 14.06 -17.37
N ILE A 145 5.53 13.12 -16.60
CA ILE A 145 4.90 11.82 -16.30
C ILE A 145 3.55 12.03 -15.61
N GLY A 146 3.49 12.86 -14.56
CA GLY A 146 2.23 13.14 -13.88
C GLY A 146 1.23 13.91 -14.73
N ALA A 147 1.68 14.80 -15.61
CA ALA A 147 0.78 15.46 -16.56
C ALA A 147 0.14 14.47 -17.55
N ALA A 148 0.87 13.44 -17.98
CA ALA A 148 0.33 12.40 -18.86
C ALA A 148 -0.78 11.59 -18.18
N ALA A 149 -0.55 11.09 -16.96
CA ALA A 149 -1.60 10.40 -16.18
C ALA A 149 -2.82 11.31 -15.90
N GLY A 150 -2.56 12.53 -15.43
CA GLY A 150 -3.63 13.45 -15.05
C GLY A 150 -4.51 13.89 -16.21
N GLN A 151 -3.96 13.96 -17.44
CA GLN A 151 -4.73 14.30 -18.62
C GLN A 151 -5.76 13.22 -18.96
N VAL A 152 -5.38 11.94 -18.86
CA VAL A 152 -6.29 10.80 -19.12
C VAL A 152 -7.49 10.83 -18.17
N ALA A 153 -7.25 11.00 -16.87
CA ALA A 153 -8.32 11.07 -15.89
C ALA A 153 -9.31 12.21 -16.21
N LYS A 154 -8.78 13.39 -16.55
CA LYS A 154 -9.58 14.58 -16.88
C LYS A 154 -10.38 14.44 -18.16
N ASP A 155 -9.79 13.87 -19.21
CA ASP A 155 -10.46 13.66 -20.49
C ASP A 155 -11.63 12.67 -20.37
N ALA A 156 -11.52 11.70 -19.46
CA ALA A 156 -12.59 10.78 -19.10
C ALA A 156 -13.63 11.37 -18.13
N GLY A 157 -13.46 12.62 -17.66
CA GLY A 157 -14.40 13.32 -16.79
C GLY A 157 -14.20 13.10 -15.28
N PHE A 158 -13.05 12.54 -14.87
CA PHE A 158 -12.67 12.33 -13.48
C PHE A 158 -11.58 13.31 -13.03
N GLU A 159 -11.42 13.48 -11.72
CA GLU A 159 -10.30 14.27 -11.18
C GLU A 159 -9.18 13.32 -10.70
N PRO A 160 -7.90 13.57 -11.05
CA PRO A 160 -6.80 12.83 -10.45
C PRO A 160 -6.62 13.23 -8.98
N ILE A 161 -6.40 12.25 -8.10
CA ILE A 161 -6.00 12.54 -6.72
C ILE A 161 -4.57 13.09 -6.71
N ARG A 162 -4.36 14.20 -6.01
CA ARG A 162 -3.12 15.01 -6.09
C ARG A 162 -2.22 14.89 -4.86
N ASN A 163 -2.74 14.35 -3.77
CA ASN A 163 -2.00 14.08 -2.52
C ASN A 163 -1.81 12.58 -2.24
N LEU A 164 -1.99 11.76 -3.27
CA LEU A 164 -1.42 10.40 -3.41
C LEU A 164 -0.56 10.38 -4.66
N SER A 165 0.49 9.57 -4.65
CA SER A 165 1.52 9.58 -5.67
C SER A 165 2.30 8.28 -5.62
N GLY A 166 2.76 7.82 -6.79
CA GLY A 166 3.73 6.74 -6.86
C GLY A 166 5.03 7.05 -6.11
N HIS A 167 5.88 6.05 -5.96
CA HIS A 167 7.09 6.18 -5.16
C HIS A 167 8.24 5.31 -5.67
N GLN A 168 9.46 5.68 -5.30
CA GLN A 168 10.63 4.85 -5.50
C GLN A 168 10.66 3.68 -4.53
N LEU A 169 11.07 2.53 -5.04
CA LEU A 169 11.27 1.31 -4.28
C LEU A 169 12.77 1.04 -4.12
N GLU A 170 13.17 0.76 -2.88
CA GLU A 170 14.50 0.23 -2.58
C GLU A 170 14.37 -1.05 -1.75
N ARG A 171 15.49 -1.76 -1.58
CA ARG A 171 15.48 -3.03 -0.86
C ARG A 171 15.09 -2.79 0.61
N TRP A 172 13.97 -3.38 1.04
CA TRP A 172 13.32 -3.18 2.35
C TRP A 172 12.74 -1.77 2.60
N ASP A 173 12.71 -0.91 1.59
CA ASP A 173 12.13 0.43 1.69
C ASP A 173 11.05 0.62 0.64
N LEU A 174 9.79 0.59 1.10
CA LEU A 174 8.63 0.77 0.26
C LEU A 174 8.53 2.21 -0.23
N HIS A 175 8.94 3.21 0.55
CA HIS A 175 8.81 4.62 0.19
C HIS A 175 10.19 5.30 0.25
N ALA A 176 11.04 5.00 -0.74
CA ALA A 176 12.47 5.37 -0.75
C ALA A 176 12.75 6.87 -1.09
N GLY A 177 11.83 7.77 -0.75
CA GLY A 177 12.04 9.22 -0.74
C GLY A 177 11.69 9.99 -2.02
N THR A 178 11.69 9.34 -3.18
CA THR A 178 11.20 9.96 -4.44
C THR A 178 9.72 9.66 -4.63
N SER A 179 8.90 10.68 -4.85
CA SER A 179 7.48 10.56 -5.21
C SER A 179 7.24 10.89 -6.68
N ILE A 180 6.30 10.20 -7.32
CA ILE A 180 5.95 10.32 -8.73
C ILE A 180 4.50 10.83 -8.83
N PRO A 181 4.27 12.05 -9.34
CA PRO A 181 2.94 12.63 -9.38
C PRO A 181 2.06 11.93 -10.41
N SER A 182 0.75 11.99 -10.18
CA SER A 182 -0.29 11.48 -11.09
C SER A 182 -1.18 12.60 -11.67
N TYR A 183 -0.68 13.85 -11.61
CA TYR A 183 -1.38 15.03 -12.11
C TYR A 183 -0.39 16.07 -12.66
N ALA A 184 -0.91 17.05 -13.41
CA ALA A 184 -0.14 18.17 -13.94
C ALA A 184 0.31 19.15 -12.83
N CYS A 185 1.35 18.79 -12.08
CA CYS A 185 1.85 19.55 -10.95
C CYS A 185 2.71 20.77 -11.35
N GLY A 186 3.19 20.79 -12.60
CA GLY A 186 4.04 21.82 -13.18
C GLY A 186 5.52 21.70 -12.81
N ALA A 187 6.40 22.19 -13.69
CA ALA A 187 7.86 22.05 -13.57
C ALA A 187 8.50 22.71 -12.35
N LYS A 188 7.80 23.66 -11.71
CA LYS A 188 8.29 24.39 -10.52
C LYS A 188 7.79 23.79 -9.20
N ASN A 189 7.08 22.66 -9.23
CA ASN A 189 6.58 22.03 -8.02
C ASN A 189 7.76 21.56 -7.14
N PRO A 190 7.85 22.01 -5.88
CA PRO A 190 8.99 21.67 -5.03
C PRO A 190 8.99 20.21 -4.56
N SER A 191 7.84 19.54 -4.57
CA SER A 191 7.66 18.16 -4.10
C SER A 191 8.02 17.11 -5.16
N PHE A 192 8.02 17.48 -6.45
CA PHE A 192 8.23 16.56 -7.57
C PHE A 192 9.40 17.03 -8.46
N LYS A 193 10.60 17.06 -7.87
CA LYS A 193 11.84 17.43 -8.58
C LYS A 193 12.58 16.18 -9.04
N GLY A 194 13.17 16.26 -10.23
CA GLY A 194 13.95 15.16 -10.80
C GLY A 194 13.24 14.49 -11.96
N ALA A 195 13.76 13.34 -12.33
CA ALA A 195 13.38 12.62 -13.53
C ALA A 195 13.54 11.11 -13.33
N ALA A 196 12.99 10.33 -14.24
CA ALA A 196 13.20 8.88 -14.27
C ALA A 196 14.69 8.53 -14.42
N GLU A 197 15.26 7.84 -13.43
CA GLU A 197 16.68 7.48 -13.40
C GLU A 197 16.88 6.01 -13.80
N VAL A 198 17.89 5.76 -14.64
CA VAL A 198 18.24 4.40 -15.09
C VAL A 198 18.63 3.52 -13.90
N GLY A 199 18.13 2.29 -13.89
CA GLY A 199 18.40 1.28 -12.87
C GLY A 199 17.62 1.48 -11.56
N CYS A 200 16.71 2.45 -11.50
CA CYS A 200 15.77 2.63 -10.40
C CYS A 200 14.46 1.89 -10.65
N ILE A 201 13.77 1.58 -9.55
CA ILE A 201 12.49 0.87 -9.55
C ILE A 201 11.45 1.77 -8.88
N TYR A 202 10.30 1.91 -9.51
CA TYR A 202 9.23 2.80 -9.08
C TYR A 202 7.89 2.08 -9.09
N ALA A 203 7.05 2.38 -8.12
CA ALA A 203 5.64 2.05 -8.07
C ALA A 203 4.84 3.20 -8.70
N ILE A 204 4.04 2.92 -9.73
CA ILE A 204 3.30 3.92 -10.51
C ILE A 204 1.81 3.70 -10.31
N GLU A 205 1.20 4.51 -9.45
CA GLU A 205 -0.16 4.34 -8.89
C GLU A 205 -1.01 5.62 -9.04
N PRO A 206 -1.50 5.96 -10.25
CA PRO A 206 -2.51 6.99 -10.35
C PRO A 206 -3.84 6.54 -9.75
N PHE A 207 -4.47 7.47 -9.04
CA PHE A 207 -5.84 7.35 -8.57
C PHE A 207 -6.71 8.40 -9.25
N ASN A 208 -7.94 8.03 -9.57
CA ASN A 208 -8.98 8.95 -10.02
C ASN A 208 -10.17 8.94 -9.06
N THR A 209 -10.93 10.03 -9.06
CA THR A 209 -12.11 10.18 -8.20
C THR A 209 -13.26 10.85 -8.94
N THR A 210 -14.49 10.54 -8.52
CA THR A 210 -15.69 11.31 -8.88
C THR A 210 -15.87 12.57 -8.02
N GLY A 211 -15.05 12.73 -6.98
CA GLY A 211 -14.88 13.95 -6.20
C GLY A 211 -14.30 15.09 -7.03
N LYS A 212 -14.44 16.33 -6.56
CA LYS A 212 -14.07 17.54 -7.32
C LYS A 212 -12.72 18.11 -6.91
N SER A 213 -12.36 17.92 -5.65
CA SER A 213 -11.16 18.47 -5.04
C SER A 213 -9.91 17.73 -5.48
N GLY A 214 -10.01 16.44 -5.83
CA GLY A 214 -8.87 15.57 -6.12
C GLY A 214 -7.98 15.38 -4.90
N MET A 215 -8.57 15.31 -3.71
CA MET A 215 -7.86 15.22 -2.43
C MET A 215 -8.39 14.05 -1.61
N VAL A 216 -7.50 13.35 -0.92
CA VAL A 216 -7.86 12.40 0.12
C VAL A 216 -7.60 12.96 1.51
N GLU A 217 -8.33 12.47 2.49
CA GLU A 217 -8.14 12.76 3.91
C GLU A 217 -7.99 11.48 4.74
N ASN A 218 -7.41 11.64 5.93
CA ASN A 218 -7.31 10.54 6.89
C ASN A 218 -8.69 10.22 7.46
N VAL A 219 -9.07 8.95 7.41
CA VAL A 219 -10.20 8.41 8.17
C VAL A 219 -9.80 8.39 9.65
N PRO A 220 -10.49 9.12 10.55
CA PRO A 220 -10.25 9.03 11.99
C PRO A 220 -10.57 7.62 12.51
N PRO A 221 -9.97 7.19 13.64
CA PRO A 221 -8.81 7.80 14.26
C PRO A 221 -7.56 7.52 13.41
N ALA A 222 -6.42 8.13 13.75
CA ALA A 222 -5.16 7.91 13.01
C ALA A 222 -4.68 6.43 12.94
N THR A 223 -5.31 5.52 13.70
CA THR A 223 -5.05 4.08 13.70
C THR A 223 -6.04 3.28 12.85
N SER A 224 -6.85 3.93 12.02
CA SER A 224 -7.93 3.31 11.22
C SER A 224 -7.47 2.26 10.20
N SER A 225 -6.21 2.33 9.74
CA SER A 225 -5.67 1.39 8.74
C SER A 225 -5.39 -0.02 9.26
N ASN A 226 -5.07 -0.13 10.56
CA ASN A 226 -4.43 -1.30 11.18
C ASN A 226 -3.02 -1.64 10.63
N ILE A 227 -2.37 -0.71 9.92
CA ILE A 227 -1.03 -0.84 9.35
C ILE A 227 -0.02 -0.04 10.19
N LEU A 228 1.09 -0.69 10.55
CA LEU A 228 2.19 -0.13 11.32
C LEU A 228 3.51 -0.27 10.55
N ARG A 229 4.49 0.59 10.84
CA ARG A 229 5.85 0.49 10.28
C ARG A 229 6.90 0.80 11.32
N VAL A 230 8.02 0.08 11.28
CA VAL A 230 9.23 0.48 12.03
C VAL A 230 9.88 1.67 11.31
N THR A 231 10.19 2.73 12.04
CA THR A 231 10.70 3.98 11.44
C THR A 231 12.17 3.89 11.02
N GLY A 232 12.98 3.04 11.66
CA GLY A 232 14.44 3.00 11.51
C GLY A 232 15.20 4.09 12.30
N ASP A 233 14.49 5.12 12.78
CA ASP A 233 15.04 6.29 13.48
C ASP A 233 15.57 5.99 14.89
N VAL A 234 15.04 4.94 15.53
CA VAL A 234 15.22 4.69 16.95
C VAL A 234 15.95 3.37 17.18
N LYS A 235 17.19 3.45 17.66
CA LYS A 235 17.94 2.25 18.06
C LYS A 235 17.43 1.73 19.42
N ILE A 236 16.95 0.49 19.46
CA ILE A 236 16.38 -0.17 20.65
C ILE A 236 17.32 -0.09 21.86
N ARG A 237 18.63 -0.35 21.67
CA ARG A 237 19.65 -0.27 22.74
C ARG A 237 19.68 1.12 23.40
N LYS A 238 19.55 2.18 22.60
CA LYS A 238 19.54 3.58 23.08
C LYS A 238 18.24 3.90 23.82
N ALA A 239 17.10 3.39 23.34
CA ALA A 239 15.81 3.54 24.03
C ALA A 239 15.82 2.84 25.40
N LEU A 240 16.37 1.63 25.47
CA LEU A 240 16.53 0.87 26.72
C LEU A 240 17.46 1.59 27.71
N ALA A 241 18.66 2.00 27.27
CA ALA A 241 19.63 2.69 28.13
C ALA A 241 19.11 4.03 28.69
N LYS A 242 18.22 4.71 27.97
CA LYS A 242 17.57 5.96 28.42
C LYS A 242 16.32 5.74 29.27
N GLY A 243 16.01 4.49 29.65
CA GLY A 243 14.78 4.16 30.38
C GLY A 243 13.49 4.42 29.60
N LYS A 244 13.59 4.65 28.28
CA LYS A 244 12.43 4.91 27.42
C LYS A 244 11.67 3.64 27.09
N LEU A 245 12.25 2.45 27.25
CA LEU A 245 11.62 1.17 26.96
C LEU A 245 12.01 0.15 28.03
N LYS A 246 11.04 -0.65 28.52
CA LYS A 246 11.30 -1.75 29.47
C LYS A 246 11.89 -2.97 28.74
N PRO A 247 12.60 -3.90 29.42
CA PRO A 247 13.22 -5.07 28.79
C PRO A 247 12.27 -5.91 27.92
N LEU A 248 11.03 -6.12 28.38
CA LEU A 248 10.03 -6.86 27.62
C LEU A 248 9.60 -6.09 26.36
N GLY A 249 9.34 -4.78 26.46
CA GLY A 249 9.04 -3.93 25.30
C GLY A 249 10.19 -3.88 24.30
N ALA A 250 11.45 -3.89 24.77
CA ALA A 250 12.63 -3.97 23.91
C ALA A 250 12.74 -5.32 23.19
N THR A 251 12.35 -6.40 23.85
CA THR A 251 12.28 -7.74 23.23
C THR A 251 11.22 -7.77 22.14
N MET A 252 10.03 -7.22 22.40
CA MET A 252 8.96 -7.13 21.41
C MET A 252 9.34 -6.24 20.21
N ALA A 253 9.91 -5.07 20.47
CA ALA A 253 10.39 -4.16 19.42
C ALA A 253 11.41 -4.85 18.50
N ARG A 254 12.32 -5.65 19.07
CA ARG A 254 13.29 -6.44 18.32
C ARG A 254 12.62 -7.53 17.47
N TYR A 255 11.64 -8.25 18.00
CA TYR A 255 10.91 -9.26 17.21
C TYR A 255 10.15 -8.64 16.03
N ILE A 256 9.59 -7.45 16.21
CA ILE A 256 8.94 -6.69 15.13
C ILE A 256 9.98 -6.28 14.07
N GLU A 257 11.09 -5.65 14.49
CA GLU A 257 12.15 -5.19 13.58
C GLU A 257 12.84 -6.36 12.84
N GLU A 258 13.11 -7.48 13.51
CA GLU A 258 13.71 -8.67 12.89
C GLU A 258 12.77 -9.31 11.86
N ARG A 259 11.44 -9.24 12.09
CA ARG A 259 10.45 -9.90 11.21
C ARG A 259 10.05 -9.04 10.02
N TYR A 260 9.87 -7.75 10.22
CA TYR A 260 9.30 -6.84 9.20
C TYR A 260 10.34 -5.83 8.68
N ASN A 261 11.51 -5.72 9.31
CA ASN A 261 12.48 -4.67 9.00
C ASN A 261 11.80 -3.30 9.03
N THR A 262 11.93 -2.48 7.99
CA THR A 262 11.23 -1.22 7.77
C THR A 262 9.98 -1.33 6.91
N LEU A 263 9.57 -2.53 6.50
CA LEU A 263 8.35 -2.72 5.72
C LEU A 263 7.09 -2.56 6.58
N PRO A 264 5.97 -2.06 6.02
CA PRO A 264 4.70 -2.02 6.72
C PRO A 264 4.18 -3.42 7.08
N PHE A 265 3.47 -3.53 8.19
CA PHE A 265 2.89 -4.78 8.68
C PHE A 265 1.54 -4.54 9.36
N ALA A 266 0.69 -5.57 9.35
CA ALA A 266 -0.64 -5.49 9.94
C ALA A 266 -0.59 -5.75 11.44
N GLU A 267 -1.50 -5.12 12.18
CA GLU A 267 -1.78 -5.47 13.57
C GLU A 267 -2.00 -6.98 13.72
N ARG A 268 -2.85 -7.60 12.86
CA ARG A 268 -3.15 -9.04 12.95
C ARG A 268 -1.96 -9.97 12.73
N TRP A 269 -0.91 -9.52 12.03
CA TRP A 269 0.32 -10.30 11.90
C TRP A 269 1.14 -10.23 13.18
N ALA A 270 1.26 -9.04 13.76
CA ALA A 270 2.11 -8.77 14.92
C ALA A 270 1.47 -9.15 16.25
N TYR A 271 0.13 -9.15 16.36
CA TYR A 271 -0.61 -9.55 17.55
C TYR A 271 -0.22 -10.96 18.03
N SER A 272 -0.04 -11.89 17.08
CA SER A 272 0.42 -13.27 17.36
C SER A 272 1.77 -13.34 18.09
N LEU A 273 2.62 -12.30 17.98
CA LEU A 273 3.93 -12.26 18.65
C LEU A 273 3.78 -12.17 20.19
N LEU A 274 2.62 -11.76 20.70
CA LEU A 274 2.36 -11.68 22.15
C LEU A 274 2.13 -13.06 22.79
N GLN A 275 1.75 -14.08 22.03
CA GLN A 275 1.42 -15.39 22.58
C GLN A 275 2.61 -16.06 23.28
N LYS A 276 3.82 -15.91 22.72
CA LYS A 276 5.02 -16.57 23.27
C LYS A 276 5.52 -15.93 24.57
N PRO A 277 5.59 -14.59 24.72
CA PRO A 277 5.97 -13.96 25.98
C PRO A 277 4.90 -14.04 27.08
N PHE A 278 3.64 -14.28 26.71
CA PHE A 278 2.50 -14.27 27.61
C PHE A 278 1.64 -15.55 27.47
N PRO A 279 2.22 -16.73 27.76
CA PRO A 279 1.50 -17.99 27.59
C PRO A 279 0.33 -18.10 28.58
N GLY A 280 -0.85 -18.44 28.07
CA GLY A 280 -2.06 -18.70 28.88
C GLY A 280 -2.83 -17.46 29.32
N GLU A 281 -2.43 -16.26 28.89
CA GLU A 281 -3.25 -15.05 29.04
C GLU A 281 -4.45 -15.08 28.08
N ASP A 282 -5.58 -14.55 28.53
CA ASP A 282 -6.78 -14.42 27.70
C ASP A 282 -6.65 -13.28 26.66
N ASP A 283 -7.57 -13.27 25.68
CA ASP A 283 -7.52 -12.32 24.57
C ASP A 283 -7.70 -10.87 25.03
N GLU A 284 -8.50 -10.60 26.07
CA GLU A 284 -8.72 -9.24 26.60
C GLU A 284 -7.41 -8.69 27.21
N SER A 285 -6.74 -9.52 28.00
CA SER A 285 -5.44 -9.23 28.60
C SER A 285 -4.34 -9.03 27.55
N LEU A 286 -4.30 -9.86 26.52
CA LEU A 286 -3.36 -9.73 25.39
C LEU A 286 -3.59 -8.44 24.60
N ARG A 287 -4.85 -8.05 24.36
CA ARG A 287 -5.20 -6.76 23.72
C ARG A 287 -4.74 -5.57 24.53
N ALA A 288 -5.03 -5.53 25.83
CA ALA A 288 -4.59 -4.43 26.69
C ALA A 288 -3.05 -4.27 26.69
N LYS A 289 -2.33 -5.40 26.65
CA LYS A 289 -0.86 -5.43 26.51
C LYS A 289 -0.39 -4.94 25.14
N TRP A 290 -1.04 -5.37 24.06
CA TRP A 290 -0.78 -4.89 22.69
C TRP A 290 -0.93 -3.38 22.60
N ASP A 291 -2.06 -2.84 23.04
CA ASP A 291 -2.36 -1.40 22.97
C ASP A 291 -1.34 -0.59 23.76
N THR A 292 -0.98 -1.07 24.95
CA THR A 292 0.05 -0.43 25.80
C THR A 292 1.41 -0.44 25.11
N LEU A 293 1.80 -1.55 24.49
CA LEU A 293 3.05 -1.68 23.76
C LEU A 293 3.08 -0.74 22.54
N VAL A 294 2.06 -0.78 21.69
CA VAL A 294 1.99 0.04 20.47
C VAL A 294 2.00 1.52 20.81
N LYS A 295 1.16 1.98 21.76
CA LYS A 295 1.17 3.37 22.24
C LYS A 295 2.57 3.77 22.70
N LYS A 296 3.27 2.87 23.39
CA LYS A 296 4.63 3.13 23.86
C LYS A 296 5.66 3.22 22.74
N LEU A 297 5.58 2.35 21.72
CA LEU A 297 6.49 2.35 20.59
C LEU A 297 6.28 3.58 19.69
N ILE A 298 5.02 4.01 19.52
CA ILE A 298 4.68 5.27 18.85
C ILE A 298 5.23 6.47 19.64
N SER A 299 5.04 6.51 20.96
CA SER A 299 5.48 7.66 21.78
C SER A 299 6.99 7.90 21.74
N ILE A 300 7.78 6.87 21.40
CA ILE A 300 9.24 6.98 21.27
C ILE A 300 9.70 7.10 19.82
N ARG A 301 8.77 7.16 18.85
CA ARG A 301 8.99 7.17 17.39
C ARG A 301 9.67 5.91 16.85
N PHE A 302 9.51 4.77 17.51
CA PHE A 302 10.04 3.49 17.01
C PHE A 302 9.12 2.89 15.95
N ILE A 303 7.81 3.04 16.15
CA ILE A 303 6.78 2.67 15.17
C ILE A 303 5.98 3.91 14.80
N GLU A 304 5.54 3.96 13.55
CA GLU A 304 4.46 4.84 13.10
C GLU A 304 3.29 4.02 12.57
N VAL A 305 2.13 4.68 12.44
CA VAL A 305 0.89 4.08 11.97
C VAL A 305 0.41 4.83 10.74
N TYR A 306 -0.20 4.10 9.82
CA TYR A 306 -0.93 4.72 8.72
C TYR A 306 -2.38 4.96 9.14
N ALA A 307 -3.02 5.98 8.57
CA ALA A 307 -4.47 6.08 8.59
C ALA A 307 -5.01 5.47 7.29
N ALA A 308 -6.21 4.89 7.35
CA ALA A 308 -6.98 4.64 6.14
C ALA A 308 -7.29 5.98 5.48
N LEU A 309 -7.37 6.01 4.16
CA LEU A 309 -7.59 7.22 3.38
C LEU A 309 -8.94 7.15 2.68
N ARG A 310 -9.63 8.28 2.57
CA ARG A 310 -10.86 8.41 1.79
C ARG A 310 -10.86 9.69 0.97
N ASP A 311 -11.64 9.73 -0.10
CA ASP A 311 -11.89 10.95 -0.85
C ASP A 311 -12.50 12.04 0.04
N ALA A 312 -11.97 13.26 -0.07
CA ALA A 312 -12.39 14.38 0.78
C ALA A 312 -13.78 14.93 0.44
N ASP A 313 -14.29 14.66 -0.77
CA ASP A 313 -15.64 15.04 -1.20
C ASP A 313 -16.64 13.86 -1.11
N GLY A 314 -16.18 12.69 -0.67
CA GLY A 314 -16.97 11.45 -0.64
C GLY A 314 -17.20 10.84 -2.02
N GLY A 315 -16.36 11.15 -3.01
CA GLY A 315 -16.40 10.54 -4.33
C GLY A 315 -15.80 9.14 -4.35
N ASP A 316 -16.34 8.27 -5.21
CA ASP A 316 -15.78 6.93 -5.47
C ASP A 316 -14.38 7.02 -6.08
N VAL A 317 -13.46 6.18 -5.61
CA VAL A 317 -12.04 6.19 -6.00
C VAL A 317 -11.66 4.94 -6.78
N GLY A 318 -10.99 5.13 -7.93
CA GLY A 318 -10.34 4.07 -8.70
C GLY A 318 -8.82 4.16 -8.63
N GLN A 319 -8.14 3.01 -8.67
CA GLN A 319 -6.69 2.83 -8.63
C GLN A 319 -6.24 1.72 -9.57
N PHE A 320 -5.15 1.97 -10.29
CA PHE A 320 -4.33 0.92 -10.90
C PHE A 320 -2.88 1.22 -10.64
N GLU A 321 -2.09 0.17 -10.49
CA GLU A 321 -0.69 0.31 -10.15
C GLU A 321 0.17 -0.74 -10.80
N HIS A 322 1.40 -0.37 -11.16
CA HIS A 322 2.44 -1.32 -11.49
C HIS A 322 3.80 -0.89 -10.94
N THR A 323 4.62 -1.90 -10.63
CA THR A 323 6.07 -1.72 -10.43
C THR A 323 6.81 -1.71 -11.76
N VAL A 324 7.67 -0.71 -11.95
CA VAL A 324 8.45 -0.45 -13.16
C VAL A 324 9.93 -0.32 -12.84
N HIS A 325 10.78 -0.99 -13.61
CA HIS A 325 12.22 -0.81 -13.65
C HIS A 325 12.60 0.08 -14.83
N VAL A 326 13.33 1.18 -14.60
CA VAL A 326 13.76 2.07 -15.69
C VAL A 326 15.06 1.55 -16.30
N THR A 327 14.98 0.98 -17.50
CA THR A 327 16.15 0.53 -18.26
C THR A 327 16.70 1.64 -19.15
N GLU A 328 17.88 1.44 -19.73
CA GLU A 328 18.44 2.33 -20.77
C GLU A 328 17.49 2.49 -21.99
N GLY A 329 16.68 1.47 -22.28
CA GLY A 329 15.71 1.47 -23.39
C GLY A 329 14.35 2.07 -23.04
N GLY A 330 14.07 2.36 -21.77
CA GLY A 330 12.75 2.76 -21.28
C GLY A 330 12.22 1.87 -20.15
N PRO A 331 10.93 2.00 -19.82
CA PRO A 331 10.31 1.31 -18.69
C PRO A 331 10.14 -0.19 -18.97
N GLU A 332 10.63 -1.03 -18.06
CA GLU A 332 10.34 -2.47 -17.97
C GLU A 332 9.32 -2.67 -16.84
N VAL A 333 8.09 -3.02 -17.17
CA VAL A 333 7.07 -3.28 -16.16
C VAL A 333 7.28 -4.67 -15.55
N LEU A 334 7.51 -4.74 -14.24
CA LEU A 334 7.83 -5.99 -13.53
C LEU A 334 6.60 -6.79 -13.10
N THR A 335 5.43 -6.15 -13.14
CA THR A 335 4.15 -6.67 -12.62
C THR A 335 3.14 -6.98 -13.74
N VAL A 336 3.61 -7.02 -14.99
CA VAL A 336 2.86 -7.48 -16.18
C VAL A 336 3.55 -8.68 -16.81
N LEU A 337 2.85 -9.38 -17.70
CA LEU A 337 3.47 -10.29 -18.66
C LEU A 337 3.48 -9.61 -20.03
#